data_AF-A0A524HTD6-F1
#
_entry.id   AF-A0A524HTD6-F1
#
_cell.length_a   1.000
_cell.length_b   1.000
_cell.length_c   1.000
_cell.angle_alpha   90.00
_cell.angle_beta   90.00
_cell.angle_gamma   90.00
#
_symmetry.space_group_name_H-M   'P 1'
#
loop_
_entity.id
_entity.type
_entity.pdbx_description
1 polymer ?
#
loop_
_entity_poly.entity_id
_entity_poly.type
_entity_poly.pdbx_seq_one_letter_code
_entity_poly.pdbx_strand_id
1 'polypeptide(L)'
;MSRWSLRYALLMVGAVACYSPPHHAEFTVGMTRAEVIGRFGEPERKDNLQKTDESVWGAIESFWSEVSMGSEVEIWFYATQVDVAGGDGSASVEGTTELYFVDGSDTVHGIGLAPNGAVFESDS
;
A
#
# COMPACT_ATOMS: atom_id res chain seq x y z
N MET A 1 -13.05 -46.15 39.46
CA MET A 1 -13.91 -44.95 39.58
C MET A 1 -13.05 -43.70 39.52
N SER A 2 -13.16 -42.91 38.44
CA SER A 2 -12.91 -41.45 38.34
C SER A 2 -12.87 -41.09 36.86
N ARG A 3 -13.97 -40.54 36.31
CA ARG A 3 -14.23 -39.10 36.11
C ARG A 3 -13.46 -38.57 34.89
N TRP A 4 -14.03 -38.70 33.69
CA TRP A 4 -14.91 -37.74 32.98
C TRP A 4 -14.14 -36.74 32.10
N SER A 5 -14.45 -36.80 30.80
CA SER A 5 -14.15 -35.90 29.69
C SER A 5 -14.23 -34.40 30.00
N LEU A 6 -13.49 -33.59 29.22
CA LEU A 6 -14.12 -32.55 28.39
C LEU A 6 -13.21 -32.17 27.22
N ARG A 7 -13.65 -32.52 26.01
CA ARG A 7 -13.10 -32.06 24.74
C ARG A 7 -13.60 -30.62 24.54
N TYR A 8 -12.71 -29.63 24.56
CA TYR A 8 -13.01 -28.34 23.95
C TYR A 8 -12.52 -28.37 22.52
N ALA A 9 -13.44 -28.68 21.60
CA ALA A 9 -13.27 -28.38 20.19
C ALA A 9 -13.39 -26.85 20.05
N LEU A 10 -12.26 -26.19 19.81
CA LEU A 10 -12.24 -24.78 19.42
C LEU A 10 -12.77 -24.71 17.98
N LEU A 11 -14.05 -24.38 17.84
CA LEU A 11 -14.67 -24.02 16.57
C LEU A 11 -14.09 -22.66 16.15
N MET A 12 -13.04 -22.70 15.34
CA MET A 12 -12.60 -21.54 14.55
C MET A 12 -13.64 -21.33 13.45
N VAL A 13 -14.66 -20.52 13.75
CA VAL A 13 -15.55 -19.95 12.72
C VAL A 13 -14.71 -18.94 11.96
N GLY A 14 -14.08 -19.40 10.87
CA GLY A 14 -13.45 -18.54 9.90
C GLY A 14 -14.52 -17.69 9.24
N ALA A 15 -14.67 -16.45 9.70
CA ALA A 15 -15.30 -15.42 8.91
C ALA A 15 -14.42 -15.25 7.67
N VAL A 16 -14.89 -15.73 6.52
CA VAL A 16 -14.37 -15.31 5.23
C VAL A 16 -14.78 -13.85 5.11
N ALA A 17 -13.97 -12.95 5.67
CA ALA A 17 -14.09 -11.54 5.38
C ALA A 17 -13.92 -11.42 3.86
N CYS A 18 -14.95 -10.94 3.19
CA CYS A 18 -14.86 -10.57 1.78
C CYS A 18 -13.85 -9.42 1.73
N TYR A 19 -12.59 -9.73 1.40
CA TYR A 19 -11.55 -8.73 1.24
C TYR A 19 -11.92 -7.87 0.03
N SER A 20 -12.37 -6.64 0.29
CA SER A 20 -12.49 -5.62 -0.75
C SER A 20 -11.18 -4.82 -0.72
N PRO A 21 -10.45 -4.72 -1.84
CA PRO A 21 -9.31 -3.83 -1.93
C PRO A 21 -9.75 -2.39 -1.59
N PRO A 22 -8.93 -1.61 -0.86
CA PRO A 22 -9.23 -0.21 -0.60
C PRO A 22 -9.25 0.61 -1.88
N HIS A 23 -9.98 1.73 -1.89
CA HIS A 23 -9.91 2.68 -2.99
C HIS A 23 -8.64 3.53 -2.86
N HIS A 24 -8.00 3.84 -3.99
CA HIS A 24 -6.83 4.73 -4.03
C HIS A 24 -7.08 6.06 -3.31
N ALA A 25 -8.29 6.61 -3.44
CA ALA A 25 -8.68 7.88 -2.81
C ALA A 25 -8.79 7.83 -1.27
N GLU A 26 -8.74 6.64 -0.66
CA GLU A 26 -8.78 6.50 0.81
C GLU A 26 -7.42 6.76 1.47
N PHE A 27 -6.33 6.69 0.71
CA PHE A 27 -4.99 7.00 1.20
C PHE A 27 -4.74 8.51 1.17
N THR A 28 -4.11 9.04 2.22
CA THR A 28 -3.78 10.48 2.30
C THR A 28 -2.36 10.70 2.78
N VAL A 29 -1.68 11.69 2.19
CA VAL A 29 -0.37 12.17 2.68
C VAL A 29 -0.52 12.57 4.15
N GLY A 30 0.44 12.19 4.97
CA GLY A 30 0.44 12.42 6.41
C GLY A 30 -0.15 11.29 7.27
N MET A 31 -0.80 10.26 6.69
CA MET A 31 -1.17 9.06 7.45
C MET A 31 0.08 8.40 8.03
N THR A 32 0.00 7.89 9.25
CA THR A 32 1.09 7.13 9.86
C THR A 32 1.12 5.68 9.36
N ARG A 33 2.27 5.01 9.45
CA ARG A 33 2.39 3.57 9.15
C ARG A 33 1.36 2.75 9.92
N ALA A 34 1.19 3.06 11.21
CA ALA A 34 0.23 2.38 12.07
C ALA A 34 -1.22 2.64 11.65
N GLU A 35 -1.56 3.86 11.21
CA GLU A 35 -2.89 4.17 10.69
C GLU A 35 -3.16 3.40 9.39
N VAL A 36 -2.21 3.42 8.45
CA VAL A 36 -2.32 2.71 7.18
C VAL A 36 -2.53 1.22 7.43
N ILE A 37 -1.69 0.57 8.24
CA ILE A 37 -1.84 -0.85 8.58
C ILE A 37 -3.15 -1.12 9.32
N GLY A 38 -3.52 -0.26 10.26
CA GLY A 38 -4.75 -0.41 11.05
C GLY A 38 -6.02 -0.32 10.22
N ARG A 39 -6.00 0.42 9.11
CA ARG A 39 -7.15 0.61 8.22
C ARG A 39 -7.18 -0.36 7.04
N PHE A 40 -6.03 -0.60 6.41
CA PHE A 40 -5.94 -1.29 5.12
C PHE A 40 -5.24 -2.64 5.20
N GLY A 41 -4.66 -2.98 6.36
CA GLY A 41 -3.83 -4.17 6.53
C GLY A 41 -2.38 -3.96 6.09
N GLU A 42 -1.59 -5.03 6.14
CA GLU A 42 -0.22 -5.00 5.62
C GLU A 42 -0.23 -4.79 4.10
N PRO A 43 0.74 -4.05 3.55
CA PRO A 43 0.89 -3.94 2.10
C PRO A 43 1.30 -5.28 1.50
N GLU A 44 1.00 -5.46 0.22
CA GLU A 44 1.34 -6.68 -0.53
C GLU A 44 2.85 -6.81 -0.74
N ARG A 45 3.53 -5.68 -0.92
CA ARG A 45 4.97 -5.58 -1.09
C ARG A 45 5.49 -4.33 -0.38
N LYS A 46 6.74 -4.39 0.07
CA LYS A 46 7.53 -3.24 0.53
C LYS A 46 8.86 -3.28 -0.20
N ASP A 47 9.22 -2.18 -0.85
CA ASP A 47 10.53 -2.00 -1.47
C ASP A 47 11.27 -0.84 -0.80
N ASN A 48 12.59 -0.84 -0.87
CA ASN A 48 13.42 0.28 -0.40
C ASN A 48 14.37 0.66 -1.52
N LEU A 49 14.43 1.95 -1.83
CA LEU A 49 15.36 2.48 -2.80
C LEU A 49 16.13 3.67 -2.23
N GLN A 50 17.31 3.93 -2.78
CA GLN A 50 18.04 5.15 -2.50
C GLN A 50 17.94 6.06 -3.72
N LYS A 51 17.58 7.33 -3.52
CA LYS A 51 17.53 8.28 -4.62
C LYS A 51 18.95 8.63 -5.07
N THR A 52 19.36 8.11 -6.23
CA THR A 52 20.72 8.29 -6.77
C THR A 52 20.79 9.21 -8.00
N ASP A 53 19.65 9.51 -8.65
CA ASP A 53 19.56 10.36 -9.85
C ASP A 53 18.33 11.29 -9.82
N GLU A 54 18.38 12.40 -10.57
CA GLU A 54 17.28 13.38 -10.74
C GLU A 54 16.17 12.84 -11.66
N SER A 55 16.50 11.86 -12.49
CA SER A 55 15.59 11.21 -13.41
C SER A 55 14.35 10.70 -12.67
N VAL A 56 13.19 11.12 -13.14
CA VAL A 56 11.89 10.99 -12.47
C VAL A 56 11.51 9.54 -12.23
N TRP A 57 11.15 9.22 -10.99
CA TRP A 57 10.72 7.88 -10.56
C TRP A 57 9.18 7.82 -10.45
N GLY A 58 8.58 6.66 -10.68
CA GLY A 58 7.21 6.34 -10.25
C GLY A 58 6.06 7.22 -10.78
N ALA A 59 4.89 7.10 -10.13
CA ALA A 59 3.63 7.67 -10.61
C ALA A 59 3.41 9.17 -10.27
N ILE A 60 4.30 9.80 -9.48
CA ILE A 60 4.20 11.23 -9.14
C ILE A 60 5.52 11.95 -9.39
N GLU A 61 5.67 12.60 -10.54
CA GLU A 61 6.91 13.29 -10.88
C GLU A 61 7.27 14.43 -9.90
N SER A 62 6.26 15.15 -9.38
CA SER A 62 6.47 16.27 -8.47
C SER A 62 7.00 15.86 -7.10
N PHE A 63 6.56 14.71 -6.56
CA PHE A 63 7.06 14.20 -5.28
C PHE A 63 8.57 13.97 -5.35
N TRP A 64 9.04 13.34 -6.43
CA TRP A 64 10.46 13.03 -6.57
C TRP A 64 11.32 14.28 -6.70
N SER A 65 10.80 15.40 -7.20
CA SER A 65 11.56 16.66 -7.22
C SER A 65 11.86 17.22 -5.82
N GLU A 66 11.06 16.85 -4.81
CA GLU A 66 11.20 17.33 -3.42
C GLU A 66 12.09 16.41 -2.57
N VAL A 67 12.25 15.15 -2.97
CA VAL A 67 13.13 14.19 -2.28
C VAL A 67 14.59 14.54 -2.55
N SER A 68 15.40 14.64 -1.49
CA SER A 68 16.82 14.96 -1.60
C SER A 68 17.63 13.80 -2.18
N MET A 69 18.74 14.11 -2.86
CA MET A 69 19.69 13.08 -3.31
C MET A 69 20.30 12.34 -2.13
N GLY A 70 20.41 11.02 -2.25
CA GLY A 70 20.89 10.12 -1.22
C GLY A 70 19.84 9.71 -0.18
N SER A 71 18.64 10.30 -0.21
CA SER A 71 17.54 9.89 0.68
C SER A 71 17.12 8.45 0.40
N GLU A 72 16.78 7.73 1.47
CA GLU A 72 16.14 6.42 1.40
C GLU A 72 14.64 6.61 1.24
N VAL A 73 14.03 5.86 0.33
CA VAL A 73 12.58 5.85 0.12
C VAL A 73 12.07 4.43 0.26
N GLU A 74 11.29 4.20 1.30
CA GLU A 74 10.51 2.98 1.47
C GLU A 74 9.18 3.14 0.73
N ILE A 75 8.82 2.14 -0.06
CA ILE A 75 7.62 2.13 -0.90
C ILE A 75 6.73 0.98 -0.47
N TRP A 76 5.49 1.27 -0.10
CA TRP A 76 4.48 0.25 0.19
C TRP A 76 3.50 0.14 -0.95
N PHE A 77 3.23 -1.08 -1.40
CA PHE A 77 2.32 -1.37 -2.50
C PHE A 77 1.02 -1.98 -1.98
N TYR A 78 -0.10 -1.36 -2.30
CA TYR A 78 -1.45 -1.86 -2.02
C TYR A 78 -2.17 -2.13 -3.34
N ALA A 79 -2.76 -3.31 -3.49
CA ALA A 79 -3.82 -3.50 -4.47
C ALA A 79 -5.00 -2.60 -4.09
N THR A 80 -5.52 -1.86 -5.06
CA THR A 80 -6.54 -0.84 -4.86
C THR A 80 -7.55 -0.82 -5.98
N GLN A 81 -8.71 -0.25 -5.68
CA GLN A 81 -9.67 0.15 -6.70
C GLN A 81 -9.48 1.63 -7.05
N VAL A 82 -9.60 1.95 -8.34
CA VAL A 82 -9.50 3.31 -8.87
C VAL A 82 -10.82 3.65 -9.52
N ASP A 83 -11.47 4.69 -9.00
CA ASP A 83 -12.72 5.17 -9.58
C ASP A 83 -12.42 5.92 -10.89
N VAL A 84 -12.95 5.39 -11.99
CA VAL A 84 -12.92 6.00 -13.30
C VAL A 84 -14.29 6.53 -13.65
N ALA A 85 -14.33 7.74 -14.22
CA ALA A 85 -15.56 8.33 -14.70
C ALA A 85 -16.07 7.54 -15.91
N GLY A 86 -17.08 6.68 -15.71
CA GLY A 86 -17.85 6.06 -16.77
C GLY A 86 -18.99 6.97 -17.22
N GLY A 87 -19.38 6.87 -18.50
CA GLY A 87 -20.45 7.71 -19.08
C GLY A 87 -21.86 7.45 -18.51
N ASP A 88 -22.03 6.42 -17.68
CA ASP A 88 -23.30 5.93 -17.12
C ASP A 88 -23.25 5.64 -15.61
N GLY A 89 -22.10 5.84 -14.96
CA GLY A 89 -21.87 5.63 -13.53
C GLY A 89 -20.38 5.51 -13.21
N SER A 90 -19.99 5.71 -11.95
CA SER A 90 -18.62 5.46 -11.50
C SER A 90 -18.30 3.98 -11.66
N ALA A 91 -17.36 3.65 -12.54
CA ALA A 91 -16.79 2.31 -12.64
C ALA A 91 -15.48 2.31 -11.85
N SER A 92 -15.12 1.19 -11.23
CA SER A 92 -13.84 1.06 -10.52
C SER A 92 -12.99 0.01 -11.23
N VAL A 93 -11.72 0.32 -11.46
CA VAL A 93 -10.73 -0.61 -12.04
C VAL A 93 -9.67 -0.97 -11.01
N GLU A 94 -9.07 -2.14 -11.14
CA GLU A 94 -7.94 -2.54 -10.29
C GLU A 94 -6.70 -1.72 -10.63
N GLY A 95 -5.93 -1.37 -9.61
CA GLY A 95 -4.64 -0.68 -9.75
C GLY A 95 -3.80 -0.82 -8.49
N THR A 96 -2.56 -0.32 -8.53
CA THR A 96 -1.65 -0.36 -7.39
C THR A 96 -1.42 1.04 -6.86
N THR A 97 -1.71 1.23 -5.57
CA THR A 97 -1.34 2.45 -4.85
C THR A 97 0.02 2.26 -4.19
N GLU A 98 0.90 3.22 -4.42
CA GLU A 98 2.25 3.27 -3.86
C GLU A 98 2.30 4.34 -2.79
N LEU A 99 2.69 3.99 -1.56
CA LEU A 99 2.90 4.95 -0.49
C LEU A 99 4.40 5.12 -0.25
N TYR A 100 4.86 6.36 -0.30
CA TYR A 100 6.28 6.69 -0.15
C TYR A 100 6.57 7.21 1.26
N PHE A 101 7.58 6.63 1.90
CA PHE A 101 8.11 7.07 3.20
C PHE A 101 9.58 7.43 3.02
N VAL A 102 9.96 8.66 3.37
CA VAL A 102 11.31 9.19 3.14
C VAL A 102 12.11 9.13 4.44
N ASP A 103 13.37 8.68 4.35
CA ASP A 103 14.37 8.69 5.42
C ASP A 103 13.86 8.08 6.74
N GLY A 104 13.17 6.93 6.64
CA GLY A 104 12.62 6.20 7.78
C GLY A 104 11.43 6.87 8.45
N SER A 105 10.79 7.84 7.80
CA SER A 105 9.63 8.52 8.38
C SER A 105 8.46 7.57 8.66
N ASP A 106 7.71 7.90 9.72
CA ASP A 106 6.51 7.18 10.12
C ASP A 106 5.27 7.62 9.32
N THR A 107 5.34 8.74 8.59
CA THR A 107 4.20 9.26 7.82
C THR A 107 4.39 9.13 6.33
N VAL A 108 3.28 8.94 5.60
CA VAL A 108 3.25 8.94 4.14
C VAL A 108 3.63 10.34 3.62
N HIS A 109 4.64 10.42 2.76
CA HIS A 109 5.12 11.66 2.13
C HIS A 109 4.58 11.84 0.71
N GLY A 110 4.26 10.75 0.02
CA GLY A 110 3.67 10.79 -1.32
C GLY A 110 2.84 9.55 -1.61
N ILE A 111 1.92 9.66 -2.56
CA ILE A 111 0.98 8.60 -2.94
C ILE A 111 0.91 8.45 -4.46
N GLY A 112 1.55 7.42 -5.01
CA GLY A 112 1.52 7.12 -6.43
C GLY A 112 0.33 6.25 -6.80
N LEU A 113 -0.19 6.43 -8.02
CA LEU A 113 -1.06 5.45 -8.65
C LEU A 113 -0.36 4.85 -9.86
N ALA A 114 0.07 3.61 -9.73
CA ALA A 114 0.72 2.88 -10.82
C ALA A 114 -0.26 1.85 -11.39
N PRO A 115 -1.02 2.18 -12.47
CA PRO A 115 -1.98 1.24 -13.05
C PRO A 115 -1.32 -0.02 -13.63
N ASN A 116 -0.01 -0.02 -13.88
CA ASN A 116 0.77 -1.18 -14.35
C ASN A 116 2.00 -1.50 -13.46
N GLY A 117 2.05 -0.95 -12.23
CA GLY A 117 3.24 -0.98 -11.35
C GLY A 117 4.32 0.03 -11.76
N ALA A 118 5.08 0.56 -10.78
CA ALA A 118 6.23 1.41 -11.08
C ALA A 118 7.28 0.65 -11.91
N VAL A 119 7.87 1.35 -12.88
CA VAL A 119 9.04 0.88 -13.62
C VAL A 119 10.25 1.17 -12.73
N PHE A 120 10.84 0.11 -12.18
CA PHE A 120 12.12 0.18 -11.48
C PHE A 120 13.25 -0.06 -12.47
N GLU A 121 14.31 0.72 -12.39
CA GLU A 121 15.59 0.32 -12.98
C GLU A 121 16.10 -0.88 -12.20
N SER A 122 16.40 -1.98 -12.90
CA SER A 122 17.09 -3.11 -12.30
C SER A 122 18.57 -2.75 -12.22
N ASP A 123 19.15 -2.76 -11.02
CA ASP A 123 20.61 -2.72 -10.88
C ASP A 123 21.22 -3.83 -11.74
N SER A 124 22.10 -3.43 -12.66
CA SER A 124 22.90 -4.30 -13.53
C SER A 124 24.31 -4.46 -12.97
#